data_AF-A0A974QM38-F1
#
_entry.id   AF-A0A974QM38-F1
#
_cell.length_a   1.000
_cell.length_b   1.000
_cell.length_c   1.000
_cell.angle_alpha   90.00
_cell.angle_beta   90.00
_cell.angle_gamma   90.00
#
_symmetry.space_group_name_H-M   'P 1'
#
loop_
_entity.id
_entity.type
_entity.pdbx_description
1 polymer ?
#
loop_
_entity_poly.entity_id
_entity_poly.type
_entity_poly.pdbx_seq_one_letter_code
_entity_poly.pdbx_strand_id
1 'polypeptide(L)'
;MKFLKSYFNTPKMPLSFYYTPYVVVYIFKFLFMVFSGNSSLFSWILNIVVFILGSYTYAWLSDYILSTKENILLRYFFSKSVIFRRDFGEVLKTAYSTSKETPVYERRIINRNANSYTYEDREKHSVYFKRTFISMIINIVAKFILAWIFIFVFWISIFTHVKVMKNYRDFVDKEIEAGNL
;
A
#
# COMPACT_ATOMS: atom_id res chain seq x y z
N MET A 1 -7.98 29.02 -13.33
CA MET A 1 -9.07 28.58 -12.43
C MET A 1 -9.90 27.41 -12.96
N LYS A 2 -10.34 27.41 -14.24
CA LYS A 2 -11.12 26.30 -14.85
C LYS A 2 -10.42 24.92 -14.77
N PHE A 3 -9.11 24.87 -15.02
CA PHE A 3 -8.32 23.64 -14.93
C PHE A 3 -8.34 23.01 -13.53
N LEU A 4 -7.99 23.79 -12.48
CA LEU A 4 -8.01 23.31 -11.09
C LEU A 4 -9.41 22.85 -10.67
N LYS A 5 -10.46 23.58 -11.07
CA LYS A 5 -11.84 23.18 -10.77
C LYS A 5 -12.20 21.84 -11.42
N SER A 6 -11.77 21.61 -12.66
CA SER A 6 -11.97 20.32 -13.34
C SER A 6 -11.15 19.20 -12.70
N TYR A 7 -9.91 19.50 -12.31
CA TYR A 7 -8.98 18.55 -11.68
C TYR A 7 -9.49 18.06 -10.32
N PHE A 8 -9.99 18.98 -9.48
CA PHE A 8 -10.55 18.64 -8.18
C PHE A 8 -12.03 18.24 -8.22
N ASN A 9 -12.60 18.06 -9.41
CA ASN A 9 -13.94 17.53 -9.55
C ASN A 9 -13.89 16.01 -9.40
N THR A 10 -13.86 15.50 -8.17
CA THR A 10 -13.98 14.05 -7.86
C THR A 10 -15.00 13.81 -6.75
N PRO A 11 -15.49 12.58 -6.57
CA PRO A 11 -16.32 12.22 -5.42
C PRO A 11 -15.61 12.52 -4.08
N LYS A 12 -16.36 12.65 -2.99
CA LYS A 12 -15.79 12.84 -1.65
C LYS A 12 -15.28 11.51 -1.09
N MET A 13 -14.09 11.51 -0.48
CA MET A 13 -13.48 10.31 0.13
C MET A 13 -12.88 10.63 1.51
N PRO A 14 -12.75 9.63 2.41
CA PRO A 14 -12.11 9.82 3.71
C PRO A 14 -10.62 10.14 3.55
N LEU A 15 -10.01 10.85 4.51
CA LEU A 15 -8.59 11.23 4.45
C LEU A 15 -7.64 10.02 4.31
N SER A 16 -8.00 8.89 4.92
CA SER A 16 -7.26 7.63 4.80
C SER A 16 -7.15 7.11 3.37
N PHE A 17 -8.03 7.55 2.48
CA PHE A 17 -7.96 7.28 1.06
C PHE A 17 -6.66 7.81 0.43
N TYR A 18 -6.21 9.00 0.86
CA TYR A 18 -5.06 9.68 0.29
C TYR A 18 -3.71 9.23 0.86
N TYR A 19 -3.68 8.48 1.97
CA TYR A 19 -2.46 7.83 2.45
C TYR A 19 -2.09 6.68 1.53
N THR A 20 -1.00 6.88 0.78
CA THR A 20 -0.54 5.97 -0.27
C THR A 20 0.99 5.84 -0.24
N PRO A 21 1.56 4.81 -0.90
CA PRO A 21 3.02 4.68 -1.00
C PRO A 21 3.70 5.93 -1.57
N TYR A 22 3.01 6.65 -2.47
CA TYR A 22 3.44 7.93 -3.00
C TYR A 22 3.72 8.97 -1.90
N VAL A 23 2.84 9.04 -0.90
CA VAL A 23 2.99 9.97 0.23
C VAL A 23 4.28 9.69 1.00
N VAL A 24 4.59 8.41 1.23
CA VAL A 24 5.81 7.99 1.93
C VAL A 24 7.05 8.39 1.15
N VAL A 25 7.08 8.14 -0.17
CA VAL A 25 8.21 8.54 -1.02
C VAL A 25 8.50 10.03 -0.88
N TYR A 26 7.45 10.86 -0.88
CA TYR A 26 7.60 12.30 -0.73
C TYR A 26 8.02 12.71 0.69
N ILE A 27 7.53 12.06 1.74
CA ILE A 27 8.02 12.29 3.11
C ILE A 27 9.54 12.04 3.17
N PHE A 28 10.01 10.91 2.64
CA PHE A 28 11.45 10.60 2.59
C PHE A 28 12.22 11.61 1.73
N LYS A 29 11.64 12.04 0.60
CA LYS A 29 12.24 13.07 -0.25
C LYS A 29 12.38 14.40 0.48
N PHE A 30 11.36 14.83 1.22
CA PHE A 30 11.42 16.04 2.04
C PHE A 30 12.47 15.92 3.15
N LEU A 31 12.54 14.79 3.85
CA LEU A 31 13.59 14.54 4.84
C LEU A 31 14.98 14.66 4.21
N PHE A 32 15.18 14.03 3.04
CA PHE A 32 16.45 14.15 2.31
C PHE A 32 16.78 15.60 1.92
N MET A 33 15.79 16.37 1.47
CA MET A 33 15.96 17.79 1.16
C MET A 33 16.34 18.63 2.38
N VAL A 34 15.78 18.32 3.56
CA VAL A 34 16.15 18.98 4.83
C VAL A 34 17.59 18.62 5.23
N PHE A 35 17.92 17.32 5.26
CA PHE A 35 19.23 16.87 5.75
C PHE A 35 20.38 17.16 4.80
N SER A 36 20.14 17.21 3.49
CA SER A 36 21.19 17.52 2.50
C SER A 36 21.57 18.99 2.46
N GLY A 37 20.74 19.90 3.02
CA GLY A 37 21.00 21.34 3.05
C GLY A 37 21.05 22.05 1.69
N ASN A 38 20.96 21.30 0.58
CA ASN A 38 21.17 21.79 -0.78
C ASN A 38 19.88 21.73 -1.60
N SER A 39 18.86 22.46 -1.16
CA SER A 39 17.57 22.56 -1.85
C SER A 39 17.14 24.02 -1.97
N SER A 40 17.01 24.50 -3.20
CA SER A 40 16.48 25.84 -3.46
C SER A 40 15.01 25.95 -3.05
N LEU A 41 14.56 27.18 -2.74
CA LEU A 41 13.16 27.47 -2.41
C LEU A 41 12.21 27.04 -3.54
N PHE A 42 12.63 27.19 -4.79
CA PHE A 42 11.89 26.69 -5.95
C PHE A 42 11.73 25.16 -5.92
N SER A 43 12.80 24.42 -5.62
CA SER A 43 12.75 22.95 -5.47
C SER A 43 11.76 22.54 -4.38
N TRP A 44 11.75 23.25 -3.25
CA TRP A 44 10.78 23.04 -2.17
C TRP A 44 9.34 23.23 -2.63
N ILE A 45 9.03 24.38 -3.22
CA ILE A 45 7.68 24.68 -3.72
C ILE A 45 7.24 23.64 -4.75
N LEU A 46 8.11 23.30 -5.71
CA LEU A 46 7.79 22.30 -6.72
C LEU A 46 7.50 20.94 -6.10
N ASN A 47 8.31 20.49 -5.14
CA ASN A 47 8.08 19.21 -4.46
C ASN A 47 6.78 19.21 -3.65
N ILE A 48 6.41 20.32 -2.99
CA ILE A 48 5.13 20.46 -2.29
C ILE A 48 3.95 20.39 -3.27
N VAL A 49 4.01 21.14 -4.38
CA VAL A 49 2.94 21.14 -5.38
C VAL A 49 2.77 19.75 -6.00
N VAL A 50 3.88 19.12 -6.41
CA VAL A 50 3.84 17.78 -7.00
C VAL A 50 3.38 16.75 -5.96
N PHE A 51 3.77 16.87 -4.70
CA PHE A 51 3.29 16.02 -3.62
C PHE A 51 1.77 16.08 -3.46
N ILE A 52 1.20 17.28 -3.38
CA ILE A 52 -0.25 17.47 -3.19
C ILE A 52 -1.03 16.92 -4.39
N LEU A 53 -0.65 17.33 -5.61
CA LEU A 53 -1.33 16.91 -6.84
C LEU A 53 -1.14 15.41 -7.10
N GLY A 54 0.06 14.89 -6.86
CA GLY A 54 0.40 13.49 -7.07
C GLY A 54 -0.28 12.56 -6.08
N SER A 55 -0.37 12.94 -4.79
CA SER A 55 -1.07 12.15 -3.77
C SER A 55 -2.54 12.04 -4.09
N TYR A 56 -3.14 13.16 -4.50
CA TYR A 56 -4.53 13.20 -4.96
C TYR A 56 -4.76 12.36 -6.22
N THR A 57 -3.92 12.54 -7.24
CA THR A 57 -3.99 11.76 -8.49
C THR A 57 -3.85 10.27 -8.24
N TYR A 58 -2.84 9.88 -7.47
CA TYR A 58 -2.50 8.48 -7.27
C TYR A 58 -3.59 7.76 -6.47
N ALA A 59 -4.20 8.42 -5.50
CA ALA A 59 -5.30 7.83 -4.72
C ALA A 59 -6.46 7.41 -5.65
N TRP A 60 -6.90 8.31 -6.53
CA TRP A 60 -7.97 8.02 -7.48
C TRP A 60 -7.57 7.07 -8.61
N LEU A 61 -6.35 7.20 -9.12
CA LEU A 61 -5.82 6.29 -10.14
C LEU A 61 -5.70 4.86 -9.61
N SER A 62 -5.29 4.73 -8.35
CA SER A 62 -5.23 3.45 -7.63
C SER A 62 -6.61 2.81 -7.59
N ASP A 63 -7.63 3.56 -7.16
CA ASP A 63 -9.00 3.07 -7.08
C ASP A 63 -9.55 2.63 -8.44
N TYR A 64 -9.43 3.47 -9.47
CA TYR A 64 -9.85 3.13 -10.83
C TYR A 64 -9.16 1.86 -11.35
N ILE A 65 -7.84 1.75 -11.21
CA ILE A 65 -7.10 0.59 -11.73
C ILE A 65 -7.46 -0.68 -10.96
N LEU A 66 -7.66 -0.59 -9.64
CA LEU A 66 -8.05 -1.74 -8.83
C LEU A 66 -9.42 -2.30 -9.20
N SER A 67 -10.33 -1.44 -9.68
CA SER A 67 -11.70 -1.78 -10.09
C SER A 67 -11.83 -2.15 -11.57
N THR A 68 -10.96 -1.65 -12.46
CA THR A 68 -11.13 -1.82 -13.93
C THR A 68 -10.09 -2.67 -14.62
N LYS A 69 -8.97 -3.00 -13.98
CA LYS A 69 -7.89 -3.76 -14.60
C LYS A 69 -7.78 -5.14 -13.98
N GLU A 70 -7.81 -6.18 -14.81
CA GLU A 70 -7.62 -7.57 -14.38
C GLU A 70 -6.15 -7.93 -14.17
N ASN A 71 -5.20 -7.15 -14.70
CA ASN A 71 -3.78 -7.46 -14.62
C ASN A 71 -3.27 -7.43 -13.16
N ILE A 72 -2.89 -8.61 -12.65
CA ILE A 72 -2.48 -8.82 -11.26
C ILE A 72 -1.26 -7.96 -10.89
N LEU A 73 -0.26 -7.85 -11.76
CA LEU A 73 0.94 -7.06 -11.49
C LEU A 73 0.62 -5.56 -11.42
N LEU A 74 -0.24 -5.08 -12.30
CA LEU A 74 -0.68 -3.68 -12.31
C LEU A 74 -1.52 -3.36 -11.06
N ARG A 75 -2.47 -4.23 -10.70
CA ARG A 75 -3.23 -4.11 -9.44
C ARG A 75 -2.32 -4.19 -8.23
N TYR A 76 -1.32 -5.08 -8.26
CA TYR A 76 -0.31 -5.13 -7.21
C TYR A 76 0.41 -3.80 -7.15
N PHE A 77 0.92 -3.25 -8.25
CA PHE A 77 1.62 -1.97 -8.25
C PHE A 77 0.77 -0.80 -7.68
N PHE A 78 -0.51 -0.73 -8.04
CA PHE A 78 -1.41 0.33 -7.60
C PHE A 78 -2.08 0.09 -6.23
N SER A 79 -2.08 -1.13 -5.72
CA SER A 79 -2.67 -1.40 -4.41
C SER A 79 -1.91 -0.69 -3.28
N LYS A 80 -2.63 -0.26 -2.25
CA LYS A 80 -2.00 0.29 -1.05
C LYS A 80 -1.11 -0.76 -0.38
N SER A 81 0.05 -0.31 0.14
CA SER A 81 0.86 -1.15 1.03
C SER A 81 0.04 -1.58 2.23
N VAL A 82 0.38 -2.73 2.80
CA VAL A 82 -0.37 -3.39 3.89
C VAL A 82 -0.70 -2.43 5.04
N ILE A 83 0.26 -1.58 5.44
CA ILE A 83 0.12 -0.60 6.53
C ILE A 83 -0.79 0.61 6.21
N PHE A 84 -1.09 0.87 4.94
CA PHE A 84 -1.96 1.98 4.51
C PHE A 84 -3.36 1.51 4.13
N ARG A 85 -3.65 0.23 4.35
CA ARG A 85 -4.96 -0.36 4.12
C ARG A 85 -5.85 -0.15 5.34
N ARG A 86 -7.13 0.11 5.11
CA ARG A 86 -8.13 0.26 6.18
C ARG A 86 -8.35 -1.06 6.93
N ASP A 87 -8.28 -2.16 6.20
CA ASP A 87 -8.43 -3.55 6.64
C ASP A 87 -7.10 -4.17 7.12
N PHE A 88 -6.09 -3.37 7.50
CA PHE A 88 -4.79 -3.87 7.94
C PHE A 88 -4.87 -4.98 9.00
N GLY A 89 -5.78 -4.83 9.97
CA GLY A 89 -6.02 -5.84 11.01
C GLY A 89 -6.55 -7.17 10.47
N GLU A 90 -7.37 -7.16 9.42
CA GLU A 90 -7.84 -8.38 8.75
C GLU A 90 -6.72 -9.02 7.93
N VAL A 91 -5.94 -8.22 7.20
CA VAL A 91 -4.77 -8.74 6.46
C VAL A 91 -3.76 -9.40 7.41
N LEU A 92 -3.54 -8.82 8.59
CA LEU A 92 -2.75 -9.40 9.66
C LEU A 92 -3.27 -10.77 10.10
N LYS A 93 -4.58 -10.86 10.37
CA LYS A 93 -5.23 -12.11 10.79
C LYS A 93 -5.11 -13.18 9.69
N THR A 94 -5.40 -12.83 8.44
CA THR A 94 -5.31 -13.77 7.31
C THR A 94 -3.88 -14.26 7.10
N ALA A 95 -2.89 -13.37 7.11
CA ALA A 95 -1.48 -13.75 6.94
C ALA A 95 -0.98 -14.65 8.09
N TYR A 96 -1.46 -14.42 9.32
CA TYR A 96 -1.20 -15.29 10.45
C TYR A 96 -1.84 -16.67 10.27
N SER A 97 -3.11 -16.73 9.86
CA SER A 97 -3.82 -17.98 9.58
C SER A 97 -3.13 -18.81 8.50
N THR A 98 -2.75 -18.19 7.36
CA THR A 98 -1.99 -18.85 6.30
C THR A 98 -0.63 -19.34 6.80
N SER A 99 0.05 -18.58 7.66
CA SER A 99 1.32 -19.01 8.25
C SER A 99 1.15 -20.26 9.13
N LYS A 100 -0.04 -20.47 9.71
CA LYS A 100 -0.38 -21.63 10.54
C LYS A 100 -0.67 -22.89 9.73
N GLU A 101 -0.95 -22.78 8.42
CA GLU A 101 -1.18 -23.94 7.54
C GLU A 101 0.07 -24.84 7.41
N THR A 102 1.26 -24.32 7.72
CA THR A 102 2.52 -25.08 7.77
C THR A 102 3.04 -25.15 9.21
N PRO A 103 2.46 -26.02 10.04
CA PRO A 103 2.71 -25.99 11.46
C PRO A 103 4.15 -26.36 11.82
N VAL A 104 4.69 -25.72 12.85
CA VAL A 104 6.04 -25.95 13.37
C VAL A 104 5.92 -26.34 14.83
N TYR A 105 6.39 -27.53 15.15
CA TYR A 105 6.38 -28.08 16.51
C TYR A 105 7.77 -28.00 17.13
N GLU A 106 7.81 -27.75 18.43
CA GLU A 106 9.00 -27.82 19.25
C GLU A 106 8.88 -28.99 20.22
N ARG A 107 9.85 -29.91 20.18
CA ARG A 107 9.93 -31.01 21.14
C ARG A 107 10.44 -30.50 22.47
N ARG A 108 9.65 -30.71 23.52
CA ARG A 108 10.05 -30.47 24.90
C ARG A 108 10.13 -31.79 25.66
N ILE A 109 11.20 -31.98 26.44
CA ILE A 109 11.29 -33.10 27.37
C ILE A 109 10.42 -32.78 28.59
N ILE A 110 9.42 -33.62 28.86
CA ILE A 110 8.49 -33.46 29.99
C ILE A 110 8.95 -34.30 31.17
N ASN A 111 9.52 -35.47 30.90
CA ASN A 111 10.03 -36.37 31.93
C ASN A 111 11.35 -37.00 31.48
N ARG A 112 12.27 -37.12 32.43
CA ARG A 112 13.60 -37.70 32.24
C ARG A 112 13.81 -38.77 33.29
N ASN A 113 13.61 -40.02 32.91
CA ASN A 113 13.99 -41.17 33.73
C ASN A 113 15.38 -41.67 33.31
N ALA A 114 16.03 -42.44 34.18
CA ALA A 114 17.39 -42.96 33.95
C ALA A 114 17.56 -43.71 32.61
N ASN A 115 16.48 -44.28 32.06
CA ASN A 115 16.50 -45.09 30.83
C ASN A 115 15.56 -44.59 29.72
N SER A 116 14.81 -43.50 29.90
CA SER A 116 13.90 -43.00 28.86
C SER A 116 13.59 -41.50 28.96
N TYR A 117 13.31 -40.93 27.79
CA TYR A 117 12.87 -39.55 27.60
C TYR A 117 11.42 -39.55 27.13
N THR A 118 10.56 -38.79 27.80
CA THR A 118 9.20 -38.52 27.33
C THR A 118 9.16 -37.12 26.73
N TYR A 119 8.68 -37.02 25.48
CA TYR A 119 8.61 -35.77 24.74
C TYR A 119 7.16 -35.31 24.55
N GLU A 120 6.93 -34.00 24.61
CA GLU A 120 5.73 -33.33 24.11
C GLU A 120 6.10 -32.54 22.86
N ASP A 121 5.24 -32.61 21.84
CA ASP A 121 5.28 -31.65 20.75
C ASP A 121 4.34 -30.49 21.07
N ARG A 122 4.90 -29.28 21.23
CA ARG A 122 4.11 -28.05 21.38
C ARG A 122 4.20 -27.21 20.13
N GLU A 123 3.06 -26.69 19.68
CA GLU A 123 3.01 -25.78 18.54
C GLU A 123 3.75 -24.46 18.85
N LYS A 124 4.71 -24.08 18.01
CA LYS A 124 5.57 -22.92 18.22
C LYS A 124 4.97 -21.67 17.57
N HIS A 125 3.94 -21.11 18.19
CA HIS A 125 3.24 -19.92 17.67
C HIS A 125 4.15 -18.72 17.37
N SER A 126 5.25 -18.57 18.10
CA SER A 126 6.23 -17.49 17.86
C SER A 126 6.85 -17.53 16.46
N VAL A 127 6.93 -18.71 15.83
CA VAL A 127 7.43 -18.87 14.46
C VAL A 127 6.43 -18.30 13.46
N TYR A 128 5.12 -18.51 13.65
CA TYR A 128 4.10 -17.95 12.76
C TYR A 128 4.08 -16.43 12.83
N PHE A 129 4.11 -15.86 14.03
CA PHE A 129 4.24 -14.42 14.21
C PHE A 129 5.47 -13.85 13.49
N LYS A 130 6.64 -14.51 13.62
CA LYS A 130 7.86 -14.10 12.90
C LYS A 130 7.69 -14.17 11.38
N ARG A 131 7.15 -15.27 10.84
CA ARG A 131 6.91 -15.45 9.40
C ARG A 131 5.95 -14.39 8.85
N THR A 132 4.84 -14.14 9.55
CA THR A 132 3.86 -13.12 9.19
C THR A 132 4.50 -11.74 9.16
N PHE A 133 5.26 -11.38 10.20
CA PHE A 133 5.89 -10.06 10.31
C PHE A 133 6.97 -9.84 9.23
N ILE A 134 7.81 -10.85 8.97
CA ILE A 134 8.83 -10.79 7.90
C ILE A 134 8.17 -10.61 6.53
N SER A 135 7.11 -11.36 6.24
CA SER A 135 6.37 -11.24 4.98
C SER A 135 5.80 -9.82 4.79
N MET A 136 5.25 -9.23 5.85
CA MET A 136 4.73 -7.85 5.81
C MET A 136 5.83 -6.83 5.57
N ILE A 137 6.97 -6.96 6.26
CA ILE A 137 8.12 -6.08 6.03
C ILE A 137 8.56 -6.16 4.57
N ILE A 138 8.72 -7.37 4.02
CA ILE A 138 9.11 -7.57 2.63
C ILE A 138 8.11 -6.90 1.69
N ASN A 139 6.81 -7.03 1.94
CA ASN A 139 5.78 -6.37 1.13
C ASN A 139 5.92 -4.83 1.18
N ILE A 140 6.06 -4.26 2.37
CA ILE A 140 6.22 -2.81 2.56
C ILE A 140 7.47 -2.31 1.84
N VAL A 141 8.60 -3.00 1.99
CA VAL A 141 9.87 -2.65 1.34
C VAL A 141 9.76 -2.74 -0.18
N ALA A 142 9.21 -3.85 -0.71
CA ALA A 142 9.01 -4.02 -2.15
C ALA A 142 8.13 -2.92 -2.73
N LYS A 143 7.03 -2.57 -2.05
CA LYS A 143 6.14 -1.48 -2.44
C LYS A 143 6.81 -0.12 -2.42
N PHE A 144 7.63 0.13 -1.41
CA PHE A 144 8.39 1.38 -1.31
C PHE A 144 9.40 1.52 -2.46
N ILE A 145 10.16 0.46 -2.75
CA ILE A 145 11.11 0.43 -3.88
C ILE A 145 10.37 0.65 -5.21
N LEU A 146 9.25 -0.04 -5.43
CA LEU A 146 8.43 0.16 -6.62
C LEU A 146 7.92 1.60 -6.71
N ALA A 147 7.44 2.19 -5.62
CA ALA A 147 6.97 3.58 -5.64
C ALA A 147 8.07 4.57 -6.02
N TRP A 148 9.33 4.30 -5.63
CA TRP A 148 10.49 5.07 -6.06
C TRP A 148 10.83 4.89 -7.55
N ILE A 149 10.89 3.65 -8.03
CA ILE A 149 11.21 3.34 -9.44
C ILE A 149 10.20 4.01 -10.39
N PHE A 150 8.93 4.02 -10.01
CA PHE A 150 7.84 4.52 -10.84
C PHE A 150 7.45 5.98 -10.54
N ILE A 151 8.29 6.73 -9.83
CA ILE A 151 8.01 8.14 -9.49
C ILE A 151 7.70 9.00 -10.73
N PHE A 152 8.38 8.74 -11.85
CA PHE A 152 8.14 9.43 -13.12
C PHE A 152 6.78 9.11 -13.73
N VAL A 153 6.30 7.87 -13.61
CA VAL A 153 4.96 7.49 -14.07
C VAL A 153 3.91 8.23 -13.25
N PHE A 154 4.15 8.42 -11.95
CA PHE A 154 3.27 9.23 -11.10
C PHE A 154 3.29 10.72 -11.44
N TRP A 155 4.41 11.24 -11.92
CA TRP A 155 4.46 12.62 -12.42
C TRP A 155 3.64 12.78 -13.69
N ILE A 156 3.79 11.85 -14.64
CA ILE A 156 3.02 11.85 -15.88
C ILE A 156 1.52 11.72 -15.58
N SER A 157 1.16 10.90 -14.57
CA SER A 157 -0.24 10.70 -14.22
C SER A 157 -0.93 11.97 -13.70
N ILE A 158 -0.19 12.90 -13.07
CA ILE A 158 -0.74 14.21 -12.67
C ILE A 158 -1.29 14.95 -13.89
N PHE A 159 -0.59 14.92 -15.02
CA PHE A 159 -1.03 15.60 -16.24
C PHE A 159 -2.17 14.88 -16.94
N THR A 160 -2.23 13.54 -16.84
CA THR A 160 -3.30 12.74 -17.45
C THR A 160 -4.53 12.56 -16.54
N HIS A 161 -4.46 13.02 -15.28
CA HIS A 161 -5.47 12.83 -14.25
C HIS A 161 -6.88 13.20 -14.71
N VAL A 162 -7.06 14.37 -15.34
CA VAL A 162 -8.38 14.85 -15.79
C VAL A 162 -9.03 13.86 -16.77
N LYS A 163 -8.24 13.28 -17.68
CA LYS A 163 -8.72 12.29 -18.64
C LYS A 163 -9.10 10.98 -17.95
N VAL A 164 -8.26 10.52 -17.01
CA VAL A 164 -8.53 9.30 -16.24
C VAL A 164 -9.78 9.46 -15.37
N MET A 165 -9.96 10.61 -14.72
CA MET A 165 -11.12 10.87 -13.87
C MET A 165 -12.42 10.95 -14.65
N LYS A 166 -12.38 11.45 -15.89
CA LYS A 166 -13.55 11.40 -16.77
C LYS A 166 -13.98 9.94 -17.00
N ASN A 167 -13.04 9.07 -17.37
CA ASN A 167 -13.32 7.66 -17.58
C ASN A 167 -13.76 6.94 -16.29
N TYR A 168 -13.19 7.32 -15.14
CA TYR A 168 -13.59 6.77 -13.84
C TYR A 168 -15.02 7.16 -13.47
N ARG A 169 -15.43 8.41 -13.70
CA ARG A 169 -16.82 8.83 -13.49
C ARG A 169 -17.79 8.07 -14.37
N ASP A 170 -17.48 7.98 -15.67
CA ASP A 170 -18.30 7.23 -16.62
C ASP A 170 -18.42 5.74 -16.22
N PHE A 171 -17.40 5.18 -15.55
CA PHE A 171 -17.46 3.83 -14.98
C PHE A 171 -18.35 3.76 -13.73
N VAL A 172 -18.15 4.66 -12.76
CA VAL A 172 -18.94 4.68 -11.52
C VAL A 172 -20.42 4.89 -11.81
N ASP A 173 -20.76 5.81 -12.73
CA ASP A 173 -22.15 6.07 -13.11
C ASP A 173 -22.80 4.81 -13.71
N LYS A 174 -22.06 4.04 -14.53
CA LYS A 174 -22.54 2.76 -15.09
C LYS A 174 -22.73 1.67 -14.05
N GLU A 175 -21.83 1.55 -13.08
CA GLU A 175 -21.95 0.55 -12.00
C GLU A 175 -23.13 0.86 -11.07
N ILE A 176 -23.41 2.16 -10.83
CA ILE A 176 -24.62 2.60 -10.10
C ILE A 176 -25.88 2.26 -10.90
N GLU A 177 -25.91 2.56 -12.21
CA GLU A 177 -27.04 2.20 -13.09
C GLU A 177 -27.26 0.69 -13.15
N ALA A 178 -26.20 -0.10 -13.06
CA ALA A 178 -26.26 -1.56 -13.03
C ALA A 178 -26.64 -2.15 -11.65
N GLY A 179 -26.69 -1.32 -10.58
CA GLY A 179 -27.01 -1.75 -9.22
C GLY A 179 -25.89 -2.53 -8.51
N ASN A 180 -24.65 -2.40 -8.98
CA ASN A 180 -23.48 -3.09 -8.41
C ASN A 180 -22.79 -2.28 -7.29
N LEU A 181 -23.13 -0.99 -7.16
CA LEU A 181 -22.65 -0.03 -6.17
C LEU A 181 -23.83 0.73 -5.56
#